data_AF-A0A667XN12-F1
#
_entry.id   AF-A0A667XN12-F1
#
_cell.length_a   1.000
_cell.length_b   1.000
_cell.length_c   1.000
_cell.angle_alpha   90.00
_cell.angle_beta   90.00
_cell.angle_gamma   90.00
#
_symmetry.space_group_name_H-M   'P 1'
#
loop_
_entity.id
_entity.type
_entity.pdbx_description
1 polymer ?
#
loop_
_entity_poly.entity_id
_entity_poly.type
_entity_poly.pdbx_seq_one_letter_code
_entity_poly.pdbx_strand_id
1 'polypeptide(L)' 'LGLTTPLVSVMVAKEDACREYQSSLEHLTFTSELHISMLTSLAREHLPFARDIGPIIEAQISKVFIKNNYI' A
#
# COMPACT_ATOMS: atom_id res chain seq x y z
N LEU A 1 2.54 9.04 -32.44
CA LEU A 1 1.83 8.32 -31.37
C LEU A 1 2.87 7.93 -30.33
N GLY A 2 2.73 8.48 -29.12
CA GLY A 2 3.82 8.66 -28.16
C GLY A 2 4.45 7.36 -27.68
N LEU A 3 5.78 7.31 -27.76
CA LEU A 3 6.61 6.34 -27.07
C LEU A 3 6.49 6.61 -25.57
N THR A 4 5.55 5.97 -24.89
CA THR A 4 5.62 5.88 -23.42
C THR A 4 6.82 4.99 -23.11
N THR A 5 7.91 5.63 -22.72
CA THR A 5 9.14 4.94 -22.33
C THR A 5 8.83 3.95 -21.20
N PRO A 6 9.49 2.79 -21.14
CA PRO A 6 9.21 1.76 -20.13
C PRO A 6 9.31 2.29 -18.69
N LEU A 7 10.09 3.36 -18.46
CA LEU A 7 10.16 4.06 -17.18
C LEU A 7 8.83 4.71 -16.76
N VAL A 8 8.10 5.34 -17.70
CA VAL A 8 6.79 5.94 -17.41
C VAL A 8 5.78 4.86 -17.01
N SER A 9 5.80 3.71 -17.68
CA SER A 9 4.92 2.57 -17.36
C SER A 9 5.18 2.02 -15.95
N VAL A 10 6.46 1.91 -15.56
CA VAL A 10 6.84 1.44 -14.21
C VAL A 10 6.45 2.45 -13.12
N MET A 11 6.58 3.75 -13.38
CA MET A 11 6.15 4.80 -12.44
C MET A 11 4.64 4.79 -12.22
N VAL A 12 3.86 4.63 -13.29
CA VAL A 12 2.39 4.51 -13.20
C VAL A 12 1.98 3.26 -12.43
N ALA A 13 2.59 2.10 -12.73
CA ALA A 13 2.31 0.85 -12.03
C ALA A 13 2.65 0.92 -10.53
N LYS A 14 3.74 1.62 -10.17
CA LYS A 14 4.11 1.87 -8.78
C LYS A 14 3.10 2.76 -8.07
N GLU A 15 2.65 3.83 -8.71
CA GLU A 15 1.70 4.78 -8.13
C GLU A 15 0.31 4.14 -7.93
N ASP A 16 -0.14 3.34 -8.89
CA ASP A 16 -1.37 2.54 -8.75
C ASP A 16 -1.29 1.56 -7.59
N ALA A 17 -0.19 0.79 -7.48
CA ALA A 17 0.01 -0.13 -6.37
C ALA A 17 0.03 0.59 -5.01
N CYS A 18 0.72 1.73 -4.91
CA CYS A 18 0.77 2.51 -3.67
C CYS A 18 -0.62 3.05 -3.28
N ARG A 19 -1.40 3.52 -4.26
CA ARG A 19 -2.76 4.05 -4.03
C ARG A 19 -3.72 2.95 -3.57
N GLU A 20 -3.65 1.78 -4.17
CA GLU A 20 -4.47 0.63 -3.79
C GLU A 20 -4.16 0.16 -2.36
N TYR A 21 -2.88 0.09 -2.02
CA TYR A 21 -2.42 -0.20 -0.66
C TYR A 21 -2.94 0.78 0.39
N GLN A 22 -2.84 2.08 0.10
CA GLN A 22 -3.33 3.12 1.01
C GLN A 22 -4.84 3.00 1.24
N SER A 23 -5.61 2.81 0.16
CA SER A 23 -7.05 2.61 0.24
C SER A 23 -7.40 1.39 1.10
N SER A 24 -6.79 0.23 0.86
CA SER A 24 -7.06 -0.97 1.65
C SER A 24 -6.68 -0.82 3.13
N LEU A 25 -5.61 -0.08 3.43
CA LEU A 25 -5.13 0.16 4.80
C LEU A 25 -6.01 1.14 5.60
N GLU A 26 -6.61 2.14 4.96
CA GLU A 26 -7.55 3.06 5.61
C GLU A 26 -8.85 2.38 6.05
N HIS A 27 -9.29 1.36 5.31
CA HIS A 27 -10.47 0.56 5.65
C HIS A 27 -10.20 -0.52 6.71
N LEU A 28 -8.95 -0.68 7.16
CA LEU A 28 -8.54 -1.69 8.14
C LEU A 28 -8.70 -1.14 9.58
N THR A 29 -9.95 -1.01 10.03
CA THR A 29 -10.31 -0.45 11.34
C THR A 29 -10.41 -1.51 12.46
N PHE A 30 -10.62 -2.77 12.09
CA PHE A 30 -10.63 -3.93 12.98
C PHE A 30 -9.83 -5.06 12.32
N THR A 31 -9.31 -5.99 13.13
CA THR A 31 -8.57 -7.15 12.64
C THR A 31 -9.47 -7.98 11.73
N SER A 32 -9.23 -7.91 10.41
CA SER A 32 -10.00 -8.60 9.39
C SER A 32 -9.09 -9.56 8.64
N GLU A 33 -9.33 -10.86 8.80
CA GLU A 33 -8.58 -11.93 8.14
C GLU A 33 -8.61 -11.80 6.61
N LEU A 34 -9.74 -11.30 6.07
CA LEU A 34 -9.88 -10.99 4.65
C LEU A 34 -8.95 -9.87 4.21
N HIS A 35 -8.89 -8.75 4.96
CA HIS A 35 -8.02 -7.64 4.60
C HIS A 35 -6.54 -7.97 4.78
N ILE A 36 -6.17 -8.76 5.80
CA ILE A 36 -4.80 -9.25 5.97
C ILE A 36 -4.38 -10.13 4.79
N SER A 37 -5.30 -10.99 4.32
CA SER A 37 -5.07 -11.85 3.17
C SER A 37 -4.93 -11.04 1.86
N MET A 38 -5.76 -10.02 1.67
CA MET A 38 -5.68 -9.11 0.52
C MET A 38 -4.36 -8.32 0.52
N LEU A 39 -3.95 -7.74 1.65
CA LEU A 39 -2.67 -7.04 1.77
C LEU A 39 -1.46 -7.96 1.54
N THR A 40 -1.58 -9.24 1.91
CA THR A 40 -0.55 -10.25 1.66
C THR A 40 -0.46 -10.62 0.17
N SER A 41 -1.61 -10.70 -0.53
CA SER A 41 -1.62 -10.95 -1.98
C SER A 41 -1.04 -9.76 -2.75
N LEU A 42 -1.47 -8.55 -2.43
CA LEU A 42 -0.94 -7.32 -3.02
C LEU A 42 0.59 -7.22 -2.82
N ALA A 43 1.12 -7.71 -1.70
CA ALA A 43 2.56 -7.60 -1.41
C ALA A 43 3.35 -8.55 -2.31
N ARG A 44 2.75 -9.71 -2.59
CA ARG A 44 3.31 -10.72 -3.47
C ARG A 44 3.25 -10.29 -4.94
N GLU A 45 2.17 -9.63 -5.34
CA GLU A 45 1.96 -9.13 -6.71
C GLU A 45 2.85 -7.91 -7.00
N HIS A 46 3.09 -7.06 -5.99
CA HIS A 46 3.90 -5.85 -6.10
C HIS A 46 5.28 -5.98 -5.46
N LEU A 47 5.86 -7.20 -5.46
CA LEU A 47 7.19 -7.51 -4.94
C LEU A 47 8.31 -6.56 -5.44
N PRO A 48 8.33 -6.12 -6.71
CA PRO A 48 9.30 -5.11 -7.20
C PRO A 48 9.20 -3.75 -6.51
N PHE A 49 8.06 -3.46 -5.88
CA PHE A 49 7.74 -2.19 -5.20
C PHE A 49 7.64 -2.34 -3.68
N ALA A 50 8.04 -3.49 -3.13
CA ALA A 50 7.98 -3.77 -1.69
C ALA A 50 8.70 -2.69 -0.85
N ARG A 51 9.79 -2.11 -1.38
CA ARG A 51 10.54 -1.01 -0.75
C ARG A 51 9.70 0.27 -0.58
N ASP A 52 8.72 0.47 -1.45
CA ASP A 52 7.84 1.64 -1.44
C ASP A 52 6.54 1.38 -0.64
N ILE A 53 6.12 0.12 -0.54
CA ILE A 53 4.94 -0.30 0.21
C ILE A 53 5.21 -0.35 1.73
N GLY A 54 6.41 -0.76 2.15
CA GLY A 54 6.79 -0.84 3.58
C GLY A 54 6.52 0.45 4.37
N PRO A 55 6.98 1.62 3.89
CA PRO A 55 6.71 2.91 4.54
C PRO A 55 5.22 3.25 4.65
N ILE A 56 4.36 2.77 3.74
CA ILE A 56 2.91 3.01 3.78
C ILE A 56 2.28 2.23 4.93
N ILE A 57 2.71 0.99 5.15
CA ILE A 57 2.26 0.15 6.27
C ILE A 57 2.73 0.76 7.60
N GLU A 58 4.00 1.15 7.69
CA GLU A 58 4.57 1.79 8.89
C GLU A 58 3.86 3.11 9.24
N ALA A 59 3.53 3.92 8.24
CA ALA A 59 2.77 5.15 8.43
C ALA A 59 1.36 4.88 8.95
N GLN A 60 0.68 3.84 8.45
CA GLN A 60 -0.66 3.49 8.93
C GLN A 60 -0.65 2.96 10.36
N ILE A 61 0.33 2.10 10.70
CA ILE A 61 0.56 1.65 12.08
C ILE A 61 0.79 2.86 12.99
N SER A 62 1.69 3.76 12.60
CA SER A 62 1.98 4.98 13.38
C SER A 62 0.74 5.85 13.61
N LYS A 63 -0.12 6.02 12.59
CA LYS A 63 -1.40 6.75 12.73
C LYS A 63 -2.31 6.11 13.77
N VAL A 64 -2.50 4.78 13.72
CA VAL A 64 -3.37 4.07 14.67
C VAL A 64 -2.79 4.13 16.09
N PHE A 65 -1.49 3.90 16.25
CA PHE A 65 -0.82 3.96 17.54
C PHE A 65 -0.85 5.38 18.12
N ILE A 66 -0.56 6.43 17.34
CA ILE A 66 -0.66 7.82 17.80
C ILE A 66 -2.12 8.14 18.18
N LYS A 67 -3.09 7.76 17.35
CA LYS A 67 -4.52 8.01 17.63
C LYS A 67 -4.98 7.33 18.93
N ASN A 68 -4.44 6.16 19.27
CA ASN A 68 -4.74 5.44 20.52
C ASN A 68 -4.04 6.01 21.77
N ASN A 69 -2.97 6.79 21.62
CA ASN A 69 -2.27 7.44 22.75
C ASN A 69 -2.87 8.81 23.14
N TYR A 70 -3.86 9.30 22.38
CA TYR A 70 -4.58 10.55 22.64
C TYR A 70 -6.03 10.32 23.10
N ILE A 71 -6.38 9.11 23.55
CA ILE A 71 -7.70 8.73 24.08
C ILE A 71 -7.60 8.42 25.57
#